data_AF-K1SCF2-F1
#
_entry.id   AF-K1SCF2-F1
#
_cell.length_a   1.000
_cell.length_b   1.000
_cell.length_c   1.000
_cell.angle_alpha   90.00
_cell.angle_beta   90.00
_cell.angle_gamma   90.00
#
_symmetry.space_group_name_H-M   'P 1'
#
loop_
_entity.id
_entity.type
_entity.pdbx_description
1 polymer ?
#
loop_
_entity_poly.entity_id
_entity_poly.type
_entity_poly.pdbx_seq_one_letter_code
_entity_poly.pdbx_strand_id
1 'polypeptide(L)'
;MMKTMKMNKYFSMAALGALALTFGSCENGTPEFDDYEGGTSVYFAHQNVERILVLGNDENRDNTKDNEHIINIVSTMGGAYNGKDITLDVAVDNSLCDNLYFSDGVSPVKPMPAEYYTLAGNTISYGGNLQGRLQVKLNEAFFADPASVKNTYVIPLVIKNQKGAGKILTGTPFQEGETPALTNSDAWKTLPKNYVLYCVKYMNPWAGFYLRRGTDKITENGQTTVEKREGATIEKDEVCQITTKSLTEAIYPLTVKRVV
;
A
#
# COMPACT_ATOMS: atom_id res chain seq x y z
N MET A 1 -48.56 69.12 30.72
CA MET A 1 -47.16 68.68 30.97
C MET A 1 -47.24 67.56 31.99
N MET A 2 -47.05 66.29 31.66
CA MET A 2 -45.77 65.66 31.30
C MET A 2 -46.09 64.46 30.38
N LYS A 3 -45.46 64.41 29.21
CA LYS A 3 -45.68 63.34 28.22
C LYS A 3 -44.93 62.10 28.71
N THR A 4 -45.65 61.09 29.19
CA THR A 4 -45.09 59.82 29.66
C THR A 4 -44.31 59.16 28.52
N MET A 5 -42.98 59.14 28.64
CA MET A 5 -42.11 58.54 27.63
C MET A 5 -42.28 57.02 27.65
N LYS A 6 -42.60 56.44 26.48
CA LYS A 6 -42.69 55.00 26.22
C LYS A 6 -41.34 54.31 26.51
N MET A 7 -41.08 53.96 27.76
CA MET A 7 -39.83 53.31 28.18
C MET A 7 -39.90 51.77 28.19
N ASN A 8 -41.03 51.17 27.81
CA ASN A 8 -41.18 49.71 27.81
C ASN A 8 -40.68 49.00 26.54
N LYS A 9 -40.62 49.68 25.38
CA LYS A 9 -40.25 49.03 24.10
C LYS A 9 -38.74 48.94 23.86
N TYR A 10 -37.97 49.92 24.35
CA TYR A 10 -36.51 49.90 24.18
C TYR A 10 -35.83 48.98 25.18
N PHE A 11 -36.39 48.83 26.40
CA PHE A 11 -35.89 47.89 27.40
C PHE A 11 -36.10 46.43 26.97
N SER A 12 -37.26 46.13 26.37
CA SER A 12 -37.54 44.80 25.82
C SER A 12 -36.69 44.49 24.58
N MET A 13 -36.39 45.49 23.75
CA MET A 13 -35.52 45.32 22.59
C MET A 13 -34.03 45.18 22.95
N ALA A 14 -33.57 45.86 24.01
CA ALA A 14 -32.24 45.67 24.58
C ALA A 14 -32.11 44.31 25.30
N ALA A 15 -33.16 43.85 25.97
CA ALA A 15 -33.20 42.52 26.59
C ALA A 15 -33.19 41.38 25.56
N LEU A 16 -33.89 41.53 24.42
CA LEU A 16 -33.80 40.59 23.30
C LEU A 16 -32.42 40.60 22.63
N GLY A 17 -31.77 41.76 22.51
CA GLY A 17 -30.41 41.87 21.96
C GLY A 17 -29.34 41.21 22.85
N ALA A 18 -29.49 41.30 24.18
CA ALA A 18 -28.61 40.62 25.13
C ALA A 18 -28.80 39.09 25.12
N LEU A 19 -30.02 38.61 24.89
CA LEU A 19 -30.33 37.17 24.77
C LEU A 19 -29.82 36.58 23.43
N ALA A 20 -29.68 37.40 22.39
CA ALA A 20 -29.12 36.96 21.11
C ALA A 20 -27.60 36.70 21.18
N LEU A 21 -26.88 37.32 22.12
CA LEU A 21 -25.44 37.10 22.34
C LEU A 21 -25.13 35.82 23.14
N THR A 22 -26.14 35.20 23.76
CA THR A 22 -25.98 33.95 24.52
C THR A 22 -26.21 32.69 23.69
N PHE A 23 -26.59 32.82 22.40
CA PHE A 23 -26.56 31.72 21.44
C PHE A 23 -25.17 31.55 20.83
N GLY A 24 -24.13 31.57 21.67
CA GLY A 24 -22.88 30.93 21.30
C GLY A 24 -23.22 29.47 21.06
N SER A 25 -23.11 29.03 19.80
CA SER A 25 -23.25 27.64 19.40
C SER A 25 -22.55 26.77 20.44
N CYS A 26 -23.26 25.87 21.11
CA CYS A 26 -22.62 24.67 21.63
C CYS A 26 -21.96 24.03 20.41
N GLU A 27 -20.67 24.25 20.20
CA GLU A 27 -19.90 23.29 19.42
C GLU A 27 -20.15 21.96 20.11
N ASN A 28 -20.71 20.98 19.38
CA ASN A 28 -20.69 19.62 19.87
C ASN A 28 -19.21 19.33 20.19
N GLY A 29 -18.89 19.17 21.47
CA GLY A 29 -17.53 18.81 21.88
C GLY A 29 -17.06 17.64 21.04
N THR A 30 -15.79 17.65 20.64
CA THR A 30 -15.22 16.54 19.89
C THR A 30 -15.54 15.25 20.64
N PRO A 31 -16.28 14.29 20.04
CA PRO A 31 -16.65 13.07 20.76
C PRO A 31 -15.39 12.32 21.19
N GLU A 32 -15.05 12.40 22.47
CA GLU A 32 -14.02 11.58 23.08
C GLU A 32 -14.68 10.26 23.48
N PHE A 33 -14.34 9.20 22.74
CA PHE A 33 -14.77 7.85 23.07
C PHE A 33 -13.62 7.14 23.77
N ASP A 34 -13.94 6.43 24.84
CA ASP A 34 -12.98 5.58 25.52
C ASP A 34 -12.51 4.45 24.61
N ASP A 35 -11.24 4.11 24.72
CA ASP A 35 -10.67 2.95 24.02
C ASP A 35 -11.35 1.64 24.46
N TYR A 36 -11.21 0.60 23.63
CA TYR A 36 -11.78 -0.71 23.94
C TYR A 36 -11.21 -1.28 25.24
N GLU A 37 -12.08 -1.67 26.17
CA GLU A 37 -11.70 -2.19 27.49
C GLU A 37 -10.74 -3.38 27.45
N GLY A 38 -10.84 -4.22 26.41
CA GLY A 38 -9.94 -5.37 26.20
C GLY A 38 -8.53 -5.01 25.73
N GLY A 39 -8.19 -3.72 25.69
CA GLY A 39 -6.89 -3.18 25.35
C GLY A 39 -6.62 -3.13 23.84
N THR A 40 -5.50 -2.51 23.49
CA THR A 40 -5.08 -2.36 22.09
C THR A 40 -4.42 -3.61 21.57
N SER A 41 -4.69 -3.92 20.30
CA SER A 41 -4.05 -5.01 19.57
C SER A 41 -3.21 -4.46 18.43
N VAL A 42 -2.09 -5.10 18.12
CA VAL A 42 -1.18 -4.72 17.03
C VAL A 42 -0.95 -5.87 16.07
N TYR A 43 -0.90 -5.57 14.78
CA TYR A 43 -0.86 -6.58 13.72
C TYR A 43 -0.52 -5.99 12.34
N PHE A 44 -0.15 -6.85 11.40
CA PHE A 44 -0.16 -6.53 9.97
C PHE A 44 -1.56 -6.75 9.40
N ALA A 45 -2.13 -5.74 8.75
CA ALA A 45 -3.52 -5.80 8.28
C ALA A 45 -3.76 -6.90 7.24
N HIS A 46 -2.76 -7.13 6.39
CA HIS A 46 -2.71 -8.16 5.36
C HIS A 46 -1.45 -9.01 5.53
N GLN A 47 -1.60 -10.33 5.44
CA GLN A 47 -0.49 -11.28 5.59
C GLN A 47 0.26 -11.50 4.27
N ASN A 48 -0.40 -11.31 3.13
CA ASN A 48 0.22 -11.40 1.79
C ASN A 48 0.05 -10.05 1.10
N VAL A 49 1.15 -9.39 0.75
CA VAL A 49 1.14 -8.09 0.09
C VAL A 49 1.95 -8.14 -1.19
N GLU A 50 1.37 -7.66 -2.28
CA GLU A 50 2.10 -7.40 -3.52
C GLU A 50 2.41 -5.90 -3.62
N ARG A 51 3.69 -5.57 -3.73
CA ARG A 51 4.17 -4.20 -3.91
C ARG A 51 4.90 -4.07 -5.22
N ILE A 52 4.41 -3.15 -6.05
CA ILE A 52 5.04 -2.77 -7.33
C ILE A 52 5.64 -1.39 -7.16
N LEU A 53 6.96 -1.26 -7.20
CA LEU A 53 7.60 0.05 -7.30
C LEU A 53 7.35 0.60 -8.71
N VAL A 54 6.72 1.76 -8.81
CA VAL A 54 6.49 2.44 -10.09
C VAL A 54 7.52 3.55 -10.22
N LEU A 55 8.57 3.28 -10.98
CA LEU A 55 9.64 4.23 -11.23
C LEU A 55 9.24 5.20 -12.34
N GLY A 56 9.83 6.39 -12.33
CA GLY A 56 9.53 7.45 -13.28
C GLY A 56 8.40 8.35 -12.80
N ASN A 57 7.56 8.82 -13.73
CA ASN A 57 6.45 9.71 -13.43
C ASN A 57 5.16 8.91 -13.26
N ASP A 58 4.45 9.12 -12.15
CA ASP A 58 3.09 8.62 -11.93
C ASP A 58 2.17 9.83 -11.72
N GLU A 59 1.26 10.07 -12.66
CA GLU A 59 0.40 11.26 -12.64
C GLU A 59 -0.74 11.16 -11.61
N ASN A 60 -1.02 9.95 -11.11
CA ASN A 60 -2.18 9.70 -10.25
C ASN A 60 -1.83 9.59 -8.76
N ARG A 61 -0.54 9.46 -8.41
CA ARG A 61 -0.08 9.31 -7.03
C ARG A 61 1.35 9.79 -6.85
N ASP A 62 1.67 10.21 -5.63
CA ASP A 62 3.05 10.48 -5.24
C ASP A 62 3.85 9.17 -5.19
N ASN A 63 4.81 9.03 -6.11
CA ASN A 63 5.73 7.91 -6.20
C ASN A 63 7.18 8.32 -5.86
N THR A 64 7.38 9.42 -5.13
CA THR A 64 8.71 9.90 -4.70
C THR A 64 9.50 8.80 -4.01
N LYS A 65 8.88 8.04 -3.11
CA LYS A 65 9.54 6.92 -2.42
C LYS A 65 9.88 5.77 -3.36
N ASP A 66 9.06 5.47 -4.35
CA ASP A 66 9.36 4.46 -5.37
C ASP A 66 10.63 4.88 -6.15
N ASN A 67 10.70 6.15 -6.57
CA ASN A 67 11.86 6.72 -7.25
C ASN A 67 13.12 6.77 -6.36
N GLU A 68 12.94 6.89 -5.04
CA GLU A 68 14.01 6.73 -4.06
C GLU A 68 14.33 5.26 -3.74
N HIS A 69 13.69 4.28 -4.41
CA HIS A 69 13.84 2.84 -4.15
C HIS A 69 13.48 2.46 -2.70
N ILE A 70 12.53 3.18 -2.09
CA ILE A 70 12.08 2.98 -0.71
C ILE A 70 10.62 2.49 -0.71
N ILE A 71 10.36 1.47 0.10
CA ILE A 71 9.01 1.01 0.44
C ILE A 71 8.79 1.07 1.95
N ASN A 72 7.53 1.02 2.37
CA ASN A 72 7.15 0.94 3.77
C ASN A 72 6.36 -0.34 4.02
N ILE A 73 6.82 -1.16 4.95
CA ILE A 73 6.03 -2.24 5.51
C ILE A 73 5.24 -1.66 6.69
N VAL A 74 3.91 -1.80 6.65
CA VAL A 74 2.99 -1.08 7.53
C VAL A 74 2.26 -2.04 8.44
N SER A 75 2.32 -1.78 9.74
CA SER A 75 1.46 -2.42 10.74
C SER A 75 0.43 -1.42 11.26
N THR A 76 -0.64 -1.91 11.86
CA THR A 76 -1.73 -1.10 12.41
C THR A 76 -2.08 -1.55 13.82
N MET A 77 -2.91 -0.77 14.49
CA MET A 77 -3.55 -1.16 15.75
C MET A 77 -5.07 -1.26 15.61
N GLY A 78 -5.68 -1.96 16.57
CA GLY A 78 -7.12 -1.95 16.82
C GLY A 78 -7.39 -1.78 18.32
N GLY A 79 -8.62 -1.40 18.66
CA GLY A 79 -9.04 -1.20 20.05
C GLY A 79 -8.68 0.18 20.62
N ALA A 80 -8.22 1.12 19.80
CA ALA A 80 -8.13 2.53 20.17
C ALA A 80 -8.79 3.42 19.12
N TYR A 81 -9.37 4.54 19.56
CA TYR A 81 -9.92 5.57 18.67
C TYR A 81 -8.83 6.50 18.12
N ASN A 82 -7.80 6.75 18.94
CA ASN A 82 -6.66 7.60 18.60
C ASN A 82 -5.37 6.78 18.48
N GLY A 83 -4.37 7.37 17.81
CA GLY A 83 -3.05 6.75 17.72
C GLY A 83 -2.35 6.67 19.07
N LYS A 84 -1.41 5.73 19.20
CA LYS A 84 -0.63 5.51 20.44
C LYS A 84 0.85 5.41 20.14
N ASP A 85 1.66 5.77 21.11
CA ASP A 85 3.10 5.56 21.04
C ASP A 85 3.42 4.08 21.30
N ILE A 86 3.40 3.32 20.21
CA ILE A 86 3.66 1.89 20.16
C ILE A 86 4.97 1.66 19.42
N THR A 87 5.77 0.73 19.92
CA THR A 87 6.93 0.19 19.21
C THR A 87 6.79 -1.32 19.10
N LEU A 88 6.97 -1.87 17.89
CA LEU A 88 7.01 -3.30 17.64
C LEU A 88 8.43 -3.72 17.35
N ASP A 89 8.89 -4.80 17.98
CA ASP A 89 10.13 -5.47 17.58
C ASP A 89 9.80 -6.49 16.49
N VAL A 90 10.50 -6.43 15.36
CA VAL A 90 10.29 -7.32 14.22
C VAL A 90 11.57 -8.04 13.83
N ALA A 91 11.41 -9.20 13.20
CA ALA A 91 12.51 -9.97 12.64
C ALA A 91 12.15 -10.50 11.26
N VAL A 92 13.17 -10.67 10.42
CA VAL A 92 13.05 -11.45 9.18
C VAL A 92 12.97 -12.92 9.55
N ASP A 93 11.98 -13.62 9.00
CA ASP A 93 11.81 -15.06 9.20
C ASP A 93 11.59 -15.74 7.85
N ASN A 94 12.68 -16.20 7.24
CA ASN A 94 12.66 -16.81 5.91
C ASN A 94 11.86 -18.11 5.86
N SER A 95 11.65 -18.80 7.00
CA SER A 95 10.84 -20.02 7.06
C SER A 95 9.36 -19.77 6.74
N LEU A 96 8.90 -18.51 6.81
CA LEU A 96 7.55 -18.15 6.39
C LEU A 96 7.34 -18.35 4.88
N CYS A 97 8.39 -18.45 4.07
CA CYS A 97 8.29 -18.75 2.65
C CYS A 97 8.28 -20.26 2.35
N ASP A 98 8.50 -21.12 3.35
CA ASP A 98 8.62 -22.56 3.15
C ASP A 98 7.32 -23.17 2.62
N ASN A 99 7.43 -23.99 1.57
CA ASN A 99 6.32 -24.69 0.93
C ASN A 99 5.18 -23.78 0.42
N LEU A 100 5.47 -22.50 0.17
CA LEU A 100 4.52 -21.58 -0.44
C LEU A 100 4.74 -21.46 -1.95
N TYR A 101 3.64 -21.34 -2.67
CA TYR A 101 3.61 -21.16 -4.12
C TYR A 101 2.72 -19.98 -4.47
N PHE A 102 3.03 -19.30 -5.57
CA PHE A 102 2.12 -18.33 -6.16
C PHE A 102 0.87 -19.02 -6.72
N SER A 103 -0.12 -18.23 -7.13
CA SER A 103 -1.42 -18.73 -7.59
C SER A 103 -1.37 -19.62 -8.84
N ASP A 104 -0.24 -19.66 -9.55
CA ASP A 104 0.01 -20.60 -10.64
C ASP A 104 0.25 -22.05 -10.16
N GLY A 105 0.43 -22.25 -8.85
CA GLY A 105 0.64 -23.56 -8.21
C GLY A 105 1.99 -24.20 -8.48
N VAL A 106 2.90 -23.51 -9.19
CA VAL A 106 4.19 -24.07 -9.62
C VAL A 106 5.38 -23.16 -9.29
N SER A 107 5.18 -21.85 -9.20
CA SER A 107 6.24 -20.91 -8.88
C SER A 107 6.39 -20.82 -7.36
N PRO A 108 7.53 -21.25 -6.79
CA PRO A 108 7.75 -21.16 -5.36
C PRO A 108 7.95 -19.70 -4.93
N VAL A 109 7.43 -19.36 -3.76
CA VAL A 109 7.73 -18.09 -3.09
C VAL A 109 9.15 -18.14 -2.56
N LYS A 110 9.97 -17.13 -2.88
CA LYS A 110 11.37 -17.09 -2.44
C LYS A 110 11.59 -15.98 -1.42
N PRO A 111 12.25 -16.26 -0.29
CA PRO A 111 12.74 -15.18 0.56
C PRO A 111 13.70 -14.30 -0.24
N MET A 112 13.55 -12.99 -0.11
CA MET A 112 14.41 -12.02 -0.77
C MET A 112 15.83 -12.11 -0.20
N PRO A 113 16.87 -12.20 -1.06
CA PRO A 113 18.25 -12.18 -0.60
C PRO A 113 18.55 -10.96 0.28
N ALA A 114 19.37 -11.14 1.32
CA ALA A 114 19.63 -10.09 2.32
C ALA A 114 20.33 -8.88 1.69
N GLU A 115 21.12 -9.08 0.64
CA GLU A 115 21.82 -8.02 -0.09
C GLU A 115 20.88 -7.18 -0.99
N TYR A 116 19.63 -7.60 -1.21
CA TYR A 116 18.67 -6.90 -2.06
C TYR A 116 17.98 -5.74 -1.36
N TYR A 117 18.02 -5.69 -0.02
CA TYR A 117 17.33 -4.67 0.74
C TYR A 117 18.03 -4.33 2.06
N THR A 118 17.72 -3.16 2.59
CA THR A 118 18.18 -2.69 3.89
C THR A 118 16.96 -2.24 4.68
N LEU A 119 16.72 -2.86 5.84
CA LEU A 119 15.71 -2.39 6.79
C LEU A 119 16.27 -1.17 7.55
N ALA A 120 15.46 -0.14 7.76
CA ALA A 120 15.86 1.03 8.55
C ALA A 120 16.14 0.71 10.03
N GLY A 121 15.73 -0.48 10.48
CA GLY A 121 15.96 -1.03 11.80
C GLY A 121 15.19 -2.33 11.98
N ASN A 122 15.19 -2.84 13.21
CA ASN A 122 14.41 -4.01 13.62
C ASN A 122 13.14 -3.63 14.40
N THR A 123 12.69 -2.38 14.29
CA THR A 123 11.50 -1.90 14.99
C THR A 123 10.56 -1.16 14.06
N ILE A 124 9.26 -1.23 14.37
CA ILE A 124 8.22 -0.39 13.78
C ILE A 124 7.72 0.56 14.86
N SER A 125 7.96 1.86 14.70
CA SER A 125 7.42 2.89 15.60
C SER A 125 6.14 3.51 15.03
N TYR A 126 5.15 3.70 15.90
CA TYR A 126 3.88 4.34 15.56
C TYR A 126 3.95 5.85 15.83
N GLY A 127 4.78 6.29 16.78
CA GLY A 127 5.00 7.70 17.08
C GLY A 127 3.70 8.46 17.37
N GLY A 128 2.75 7.84 18.08
CA GLY A 128 1.45 8.43 18.36
C GLY A 128 0.40 8.29 17.24
N ASN A 129 0.71 7.58 16.14
CA ASN A 129 -0.23 7.33 15.05
C ASN A 129 -0.95 5.98 15.19
N LEU A 130 -1.98 5.76 14.38
CA LEU A 130 -2.68 4.46 14.28
C LEU A 130 -1.87 3.39 13.52
N GLN A 131 -0.87 3.83 12.75
CA GLN A 131 -0.05 2.97 11.91
C GLN A 131 1.42 3.25 12.15
N GLY A 132 2.21 2.19 12.17
CA GLY A 132 3.66 2.26 12.15
C GLY A 132 4.21 1.85 10.79
N ARG A 133 5.38 2.39 10.45
CA ARG A 133 6.04 2.15 9.18
C ARG A 133 7.48 1.74 9.41
N LEU A 134 7.88 0.58 8.87
CA LEU A 134 9.28 0.22 8.70
C LEU A 134 9.70 0.54 7.27
N GLN A 135 10.62 1.49 7.14
CA GLN A 135 11.24 1.81 5.85
C GLN A 135 12.18 0.69 5.43
N VAL A 136 12.09 0.35 4.15
CA VAL A 136 12.96 -0.61 3.48
C VAL A 136 13.54 0.07 2.25
N LYS A 137 14.86 0.16 2.18
CA LYS A 137 15.58 0.61 0.99
C LYS A 137 15.93 -0.62 0.15
N LEU A 138 15.54 -0.62 -1.13
CA LEU A 138 15.99 -1.64 -2.08
C LEU A 138 17.35 -1.24 -2.65
N ASN A 139 18.24 -2.22 -2.72
CA ASN A 139 19.61 -2.05 -3.16
C ASN A 139 19.73 -2.40 -4.65
N GLU A 140 20.83 -1.98 -5.30
CA GLU A 140 21.07 -2.23 -6.73
C GLU A 140 20.99 -3.71 -7.11
N ALA A 141 21.38 -4.62 -6.22
CA ALA A 141 21.32 -6.06 -6.45
C ALA A 141 19.89 -6.56 -6.73
N PHE A 142 18.87 -5.95 -6.11
CA PHE A 142 17.47 -6.25 -6.41
C PHE A 142 17.11 -5.92 -7.85
N PHE A 143 17.52 -4.73 -8.31
CA PHE A 143 17.17 -4.23 -9.65
C PHE A 143 18.01 -4.86 -10.77
N ALA A 144 19.19 -5.40 -10.44
CA ALA A 144 20.03 -6.14 -11.37
C ALA A 144 19.49 -7.54 -11.67
N ASP A 145 18.64 -8.11 -10.80
CA ASP A 145 18.05 -9.42 -11.02
C ASP A 145 16.85 -9.36 -11.97
N PRO A 146 16.90 -10.03 -13.14
CA PRO A 146 15.78 -10.06 -14.09
C PRO A 146 14.50 -10.70 -13.52
N ALA A 147 14.55 -11.44 -12.42
CA ALA A 147 13.37 -12.00 -11.76
C ALA A 147 12.60 -10.97 -10.91
N SER A 148 13.21 -9.82 -10.58
CA SER A 148 12.60 -8.74 -9.78
C SER A 148 11.54 -7.92 -10.51
N VAL A 149 11.36 -8.13 -11.81
CA VAL A 149 10.24 -7.53 -12.57
C VAL A 149 8.94 -8.36 -12.46
N LYS A 150 8.98 -9.50 -11.78
CA LYS A 150 7.86 -10.42 -11.56
C LYS A 150 7.70 -10.73 -10.08
N ASN A 151 6.57 -11.35 -9.72
CA ASN A 151 6.37 -11.84 -8.35
C ASN A 151 7.32 -13.02 -8.12
N THR A 152 8.41 -12.78 -7.37
CA THR A 152 9.46 -13.76 -7.10
C THR A 152 9.91 -13.67 -5.64
N TYR A 153 10.39 -12.48 -5.25
CA TYR A 153 11.07 -12.25 -3.98
C TYR A 153 10.15 -11.61 -2.94
N VAL A 154 10.18 -12.16 -1.74
CA VAL A 154 9.36 -11.74 -0.59
C VAL A 154 10.26 -11.30 0.55
N ILE A 155 9.90 -10.21 1.22
CA ILE A 155 10.46 -9.85 2.53
C ILE A 155 9.51 -10.40 3.61
N PRO A 156 9.85 -11.50 4.28
CA PRO A 156 9.00 -12.09 5.31
C PRO A 156 9.33 -11.51 6.68
N LEU A 157 8.38 -10.80 7.30
CA LEU A 157 8.55 -10.24 8.64
C LEU A 157 7.57 -10.85 9.64
N VAL A 158 8.03 -11.00 10.88
CA VAL A 158 7.22 -11.40 12.04
C VAL A 158 7.43 -10.41 13.18
N ILE A 159 6.34 -10.05 13.87
CA ILE A 159 6.36 -9.27 15.10
C ILE A 159 6.76 -10.23 16.23
N LYS A 160 7.88 -9.93 16.89
CA LYS A 160 8.43 -10.71 18.01
C LYS A 160 7.93 -10.20 19.35
N ASN A 161 7.79 -8.89 19.48
CA ASN A 161 7.43 -8.25 20.73
C ASN A 161 6.79 -6.88 20.47
N GLN A 162 6.13 -6.32 21.48
CA GLN A 162 5.50 -5.01 21.44
C GLN A 162 5.74 -4.25 22.74
N LYS A 163 5.82 -2.92 22.65
CA LYS A 163 5.78 -1.99 23.77
C LYS A 163 4.69 -0.95 23.50
N GLY A 164 3.84 -0.69 24.49
CA GLY A 164 2.78 0.33 24.43
C GLY A 164 1.43 -0.17 23.91
N ALA A 165 1.31 -1.45 23.53
CA ALA A 165 0.06 -2.10 23.19
C ALA A 165 -0.35 -3.15 24.25
N GLY A 166 -1.61 -3.59 24.19
CA GLY A 166 -2.10 -4.68 25.04
C GLY A 166 -1.63 -6.05 24.59
N LYS A 167 -1.68 -6.32 23.27
CA LYS A 167 -1.33 -7.64 22.70
C LYS A 167 -0.96 -7.60 21.22
N ILE A 168 -0.26 -8.62 20.76
CA ILE A 168 -0.06 -8.93 19.34
C ILE A 168 -1.15 -9.92 18.93
N LEU A 169 -1.73 -9.78 17.72
CA LEU A 169 -2.65 -10.79 17.19
C LEU A 169 -1.89 -12.01 16.65
N THR A 170 -1.52 -12.93 17.54
CA THR A 170 -0.76 -14.16 17.23
C THR A 170 -1.63 -15.35 16.82
N GLY A 171 -2.95 -15.17 16.72
CA GLY A 171 -3.88 -16.23 16.36
C GLY A 171 -4.14 -17.24 17.49
N THR A 172 -5.03 -18.19 17.22
CA THR A 172 -5.35 -19.31 18.11
C THR A 172 -5.45 -20.59 17.28
N PRO A 173 -4.61 -21.61 17.56
CA PRO A 173 -4.66 -22.89 16.83
C PRO A 173 -5.95 -23.66 17.13
N PHE A 174 -6.31 -24.62 16.28
CA PHE A 174 -7.43 -25.52 16.57
C PHE A 174 -7.13 -26.46 17.75
N GLN A 175 -5.88 -26.92 17.87
CA GLN A 175 -5.44 -27.76 18.97
C GLN A 175 -4.64 -26.91 19.97
N GLU A 176 -5.03 -26.97 21.23
CA GLU A 176 -4.38 -26.23 22.30
C GLU A 176 -2.94 -26.71 22.52
N GLY A 177 -2.00 -25.78 22.67
CA GLY A 177 -0.58 -26.08 22.87
C GLY A 177 0.24 -26.29 21.59
N GLU A 178 -0.39 -26.34 20.41
CA GLU A 178 0.35 -26.42 19.14
C GLU A 178 0.87 -25.05 18.68
N THR A 179 1.96 -25.08 17.91
CA THR A 179 2.54 -23.92 17.20
C THR A 179 2.64 -24.22 15.71
N PRO A 180 1.51 -24.27 14.98
CA PRO A 180 1.53 -24.56 13.55
C PRO A 180 2.22 -23.44 12.77
N ALA A 181 2.60 -23.72 11.52
CA ALA A 181 3.13 -22.69 10.62
C ALA A 181 2.12 -21.54 10.49
N LEU A 182 2.60 -20.29 10.61
CA LEU A 182 1.75 -19.10 10.57
C LEU A 182 0.98 -18.97 9.23
N THR A 183 1.51 -19.56 8.18
CA THR A 183 0.99 -19.54 6.81
C THR A 183 0.03 -20.69 6.49
N ASN A 184 -0.07 -21.69 7.36
CA ASN A 184 -1.03 -22.79 7.19
C ASN A 184 -2.41 -22.40 7.76
N SER A 185 -3.25 -21.74 6.96
CA SER A 185 -4.56 -21.24 7.40
C SER A 185 -5.46 -22.30 8.04
N ASP A 186 -5.34 -23.55 7.61
CA ASP A 186 -6.22 -24.65 8.04
C ASP A 186 -5.92 -25.13 9.47
N ALA A 187 -4.76 -24.76 10.02
CA ALA A 187 -4.37 -25.10 11.38
C ALA A 187 -4.89 -24.10 12.45
N TRP A 188 -5.51 -23.00 12.03
CA TRP A 188 -5.87 -21.89 12.92
C TRP A 188 -7.39 -21.70 13.04
N LYS A 189 -7.89 -21.72 14.28
CA LYS A 189 -9.26 -21.28 14.61
C LYS A 189 -9.42 -19.76 14.46
N THR A 190 -8.38 -19.02 14.82
CA THR A 190 -8.28 -17.57 14.57
C THR A 190 -6.95 -17.29 13.93
N LEU A 191 -6.97 -16.70 12.74
CA LEU A 191 -5.77 -16.51 11.93
C LEU A 191 -4.75 -15.59 12.63
N PRO A 192 -3.45 -15.94 12.62
CA PRO A 192 -2.40 -15.06 13.08
C PRO A 192 -2.24 -13.87 12.14
N LYS A 193 -2.07 -12.68 12.71
CA LYS A 193 -1.80 -11.44 11.97
C LYS A 193 -0.48 -10.79 12.39
N ASN A 194 0.37 -11.55 13.08
CA ASN A 194 1.68 -11.12 13.55
C ASN A 194 2.79 -11.28 12.51
N TYR A 195 2.48 -11.68 11.28
CA TYR A 195 3.45 -11.79 10.19
C TYR A 195 2.94 -11.13 8.90
N VAL A 196 3.87 -10.86 7.99
CA VAL A 196 3.60 -10.39 6.64
C VAL A 196 4.64 -10.96 5.65
N LEU A 197 4.15 -11.41 4.51
CA LEU A 197 4.90 -11.78 3.31
C LEU A 197 4.76 -10.64 2.31
N TYR A 198 5.80 -9.81 2.22
CA TYR A 198 5.79 -8.62 1.38
C TYR A 198 6.52 -8.89 0.05
N CYS A 199 5.78 -9.32 -0.97
CA CYS A 199 6.30 -9.60 -2.32
C CYS A 199 6.59 -8.29 -3.06
N VAL A 200 7.81 -8.12 -3.55
CA VAL A 200 8.25 -6.87 -4.18
C VAL A 200 8.64 -7.12 -5.64
N LYS A 201 8.11 -6.29 -6.53
CA LYS A 201 8.58 -6.15 -7.91
C LYS A 201 8.66 -4.67 -8.28
N TYR A 202 9.22 -4.37 -9.45
CA TYR A 202 9.25 -3.00 -9.97
C TYR A 202 8.83 -2.92 -11.43
N MET A 203 8.43 -1.73 -11.83
CA MET A 203 8.27 -1.33 -13.22
C MET A 203 9.12 -0.08 -13.49
N ASN A 204 9.82 -0.10 -14.62
CA ASN A 204 10.67 1.01 -15.06
C ASN A 204 9.84 2.18 -15.64
N PRO A 205 10.46 3.34 -15.90
CA PRO A 205 9.74 4.55 -16.32
C PRO A 205 8.96 4.47 -17.64
N TRP A 206 9.21 3.44 -18.47
CA TRP A 206 8.59 3.30 -19.79
C TRP A 206 7.55 2.19 -19.84
N ALA A 207 7.36 1.45 -18.75
CA ALA A 207 6.33 0.42 -18.70
C ALA A 207 4.95 1.04 -18.58
N GLY A 208 4.02 0.58 -19.41
CA GLY A 208 2.68 1.16 -19.46
C GLY A 208 1.90 0.73 -20.70
N PHE A 209 0.70 1.27 -20.81
CA PHE A 209 -0.14 1.14 -22.01
C PHE A 209 0.01 2.41 -22.85
N TYR A 210 0.23 2.23 -24.14
CA TYR A 210 0.43 3.31 -25.10
C TYR A 210 -0.54 3.18 -26.27
N LEU A 211 -0.89 4.31 -26.86
CA LEU A 211 -1.65 4.38 -28.11
C LEU A 211 -0.64 4.48 -29.27
N ARG A 212 -0.57 3.43 -30.08
CA ARG A 212 0.41 3.30 -31.15
C ARG A 212 -0.15 3.73 -32.48
N ARG A 213 0.63 4.56 -33.18
CA ARG A 213 0.38 4.94 -34.56
C ARG A 213 1.64 4.99 -35.40
N GLY A 214 1.50 4.74 -36.69
CA GLY A 214 2.63 4.83 -37.62
C GLY A 214 2.33 4.23 -38.99
N THR A 215 3.35 4.18 -39.82
CA THR A 215 3.32 3.53 -41.13
C THR A 215 4.55 2.64 -41.25
N ASP A 216 4.38 1.37 -41.59
CA ASP A 216 5.52 0.56 -41.99
C ASP A 216 5.55 0.27 -43.48
N LYS A 217 6.78 0.07 -43.94
CA LYS A 217 7.11 -0.39 -45.27
C LYS A 217 7.68 -1.79 -45.11
N ILE A 218 6.85 -2.80 -45.35
CA ILE A 218 7.17 -4.20 -45.12
C ILE A 218 7.62 -4.78 -46.46
N THR A 219 8.81 -5.37 -46.51
CA THR A 219 9.31 -6.05 -47.72
C THR A 219 9.42 -7.55 -47.45
N GLU A 220 8.63 -8.35 -48.16
CA GLU A 220 8.59 -9.80 -48.05
C GLU A 220 8.65 -10.40 -49.46
N ASN A 221 9.54 -11.38 -49.69
CA ASN A 221 9.75 -12.02 -50.99
C ASN A 221 9.97 -11.05 -52.18
N GLY A 222 10.59 -9.89 -51.92
CA GLY A 222 10.86 -8.87 -52.93
C GLY A 222 9.68 -7.95 -53.27
N GLN A 223 8.51 -8.14 -52.65
CA GLN A 223 7.39 -7.21 -52.75
C GLN A 223 7.32 -6.31 -51.51
N THR A 224 7.16 -5.01 -51.73
CA THR A 224 6.97 -4.04 -50.65
C THR A 224 5.51 -3.67 -50.52
N THR A 225 4.96 -3.84 -49.32
CA THR A 225 3.63 -3.34 -48.92
C THR A 225 3.80 -2.19 -47.93
N VAL A 226 2.84 -1.27 -47.94
CA VAL A 226 2.78 -0.16 -46.99
C VAL A 226 1.55 -0.37 -46.11
N GLU A 227 1.77 -0.54 -44.81
CA GLU A 227 0.70 -0.69 -43.82
C GLU A 227 0.62 0.57 -42.97
N LYS A 228 -0.50 1.28 -43.06
CA LYS A 228 -0.80 2.45 -42.23
C LYS A 228 -1.59 2.01 -41.00
N ARG A 229 -1.03 2.23 -39.80
CA ARG A 229 -1.65 1.91 -38.51
C ARG A 229 -2.05 3.19 -37.81
N GLU A 230 -3.21 3.69 -38.16
CA GLU A 230 -3.80 4.89 -37.56
C GLU A 230 -5.31 4.67 -37.41
N GLY A 231 -5.82 4.89 -36.19
CA GLY A 231 -7.24 4.99 -35.93
C GLY A 231 -7.83 6.30 -36.47
N ALA A 232 -9.16 6.41 -36.43
CA ALA A 232 -9.84 7.65 -36.83
C ALA A 232 -9.52 8.84 -35.91
N THR A 233 -9.19 8.57 -34.64
CA THR A 233 -8.72 9.52 -33.63
C THR A 233 -7.63 8.86 -32.79
N ILE A 234 -6.88 9.62 -31.98
CA ILE A 234 -5.79 9.09 -31.14
C ILE A 234 -6.31 8.01 -30.19
N GLU A 235 -7.49 8.21 -29.60
CA GLU A 235 -8.13 7.26 -28.69
C GLU A 235 -8.60 5.97 -29.38
N LYS A 236 -8.55 5.94 -30.73
CA LYS A 236 -8.86 4.77 -31.56
C LYS A 236 -7.62 4.13 -32.16
N ASP A 237 -6.43 4.62 -31.85
CA ASP A 237 -5.17 3.96 -32.20
C ASP A 237 -5.05 2.61 -31.46
N GLU A 238 -4.15 1.76 -31.95
CA GLU A 238 -3.91 0.45 -31.36
C GLU A 238 -3.35 0.59 -29.94
N VAL A 239 -4.00 -0.03 -28.96
CA VAL A 239 -3.43 -0.11 -27.61
C VAL A 239 -2.31 -1.15 -27.61
N CYS A 240 -1.11 -0.72 -27.24
CA CYS A 240 0.01 -1.60 -27.04
C CYS A 240 0.55 -1.50 -25.62
N GLN A 241 1.14 -2.59 -25.14
CA GLN A 241 1.75 -2.64 -23.81
C GLN A 241 3.26 -2.70 -23.92
N ILE A 242 3.93 -1.80 -23.22
CA ILE A 242 5.36 -1.85 -22.98
C ILE A 242 5.57 -2.40 -21.57
N THR A 243 6.43 -3.40 -21.43
CA THR A 243 6.72 -4.07 -20.15
C THR A 243 8.17 -3.88 -19.75
N THR A 244 8.47 -4.00 -18.46
CA THR A 244 9.83 -3.87 -17.93
C THR A 244 10.66 -5.12 -18.19
N LYS A 245 11.88 -4.93 -18.70
CA LYS A 245 12.90 -5.99 -18.77
C LYS A 245 13.99 -5.78 -17.72
N SER A 246 14.44 -4.54 -17.57
CA SER A 246 15.42 -4.11 -16.58
C SER A 246 15.18 -2.63 -16.26
N LEU A 247 16.00 -2.01 -15.41
CA LEU A 247 15.89 -0.58 -15.11
C LEU A 247 15.97 0.31 -16.36
N THR A 248 16.76 -0.09 -17.36
CA THR A 248 17.07 0.71 -18.55
C THR A 248 16.53 0.10 -19.85
N GLU A 249 15.95 -1.09 -19.80
CA GLU A 249 15.38 -1.76 -20.97
C GLU A 249 13.88 -2.07 -20.79
N ALA A 250 13.13 -1.87 -21.87
CA ALA A 250 11.73 -2.22 -21.96
C ALA A 250 11.49 -3.23 -23.09
N ILE A 251 10.47 -4.06 -22.93
CA ILE A 251 10.00 -5.00 -23.95
C ILE A 251 8.73 -4.43 -24.58
N TYR A 252 8.80 -4.25 -25.89
CA TYR A 252 7.66 -3.90 -26.72
C TYR A 252 7.40 -5.02 -27.74
N PRO A 253 6.42 -5.91 -27.51
CA PRO A 253 6.13 -7.01 -28.42
C PRO A 253 5.45 -6.49 -29.69
N LEU A 254 5.96 -6.90 -30.85
CA LEU A 254 5.43 -6.56 -32.16
C LEU A 254 4.77 -7.77 -32.81
N THR A 255 3.60 -7.56 -33.39
CA THR A 255 2.94 -8.53 -34.28
C THR A 255 2.98 -7.98 -35.69
N VAL A 256 3.60 -8.72 -36.62
CA VAL A 256 3.56 -8.42 -38.05
C VAL A 256 2.47 -9.28 -38.67
N LYS A 257 1.48 -8.64 -39.31
CA LYS A 257 0.50 -9.39 -40.12
C LYS A 257 1.20 -9.80 -41.42
N ARG A 258 1.46 -11.10 -41.58
CA ARG A 258 1.93 -11.63 -42.86
C ARG A 258 0.81 -11.52 -43.90
N VAL A 259 1.17 -11.09 -45.10
CA VAL A 259 0.25 -11.17 -46.25
C VAL A 259 0.39 -12.60 -46.77
N VAL A 260 -0.66 -13.41 -46.61
CA VAL A 260 -0.76 -14.75 -47.21
C VAL A 260 -1.30 -14.62 -48.62
#